data_AF-A0AAW8DA48-F1
#
_entry.id   AF-A0AAW8DA48-F1
#
_cell.length_a   1.000
_cell.length_b   1.000
_cell.length_c   1.000
_cell.angle_alpha   90.00
_cell.angle_beta   90.00
_cell.angle_gamma   90.00
#
_symmetry.space_group_name_H-M   'P 1'
#
loop_
_entity.id
_entity.type
_entity.pdbx_description
1 polymer ?
#
loop_
_entity_poly.entity_id
_entity_poly.type
_entity_poly.pdbx_seq_one_letter_code
_entity_poly.pdbx_strand_id
1 'polypeptide(L)'
;AQDAARHGVRDYGVLRQVHAGGEAMPPEGLKAWREAGLAHVKLLNTYGPTEATVTASVLDCAPYLREGATVPLRMPIGEPLAGRALRVVGADLSLVPQGVAGELCIGGDLLARGYLGRAALTAERFVADPFDDAGGRLYRTGDLVRWNADGQLEYLGRIDHQVKVRGFRIELGEIEAQLLALPEVREAVVVANEGPTGARLVGYVSLQQGQAIETTQLRERLGQALPDYMVPGALVVLQALPLNPNGKVDRKALPQPEYANEQAHEAPEGEVEQALAAVWTQVLGVARVGRNDNFFELGGDSLMALKLLARMQRTQDPRLKFSLQDLLQKQTIAKLTAGLPADALPQPLLLLNTGAAPVGAAPLFCIAPGLRNALDYQPLARHLEGQRAVYGLSYTDTTRLDSVAQMSAYFADLIRAARPSGPVALLGWSLGSVMAMHTASLLEREGIEVSFVGLVDSFVMDDEFDPGSWYDDLRQFVAEVATETAGAAQVEAILDRFESIRNESEEVVHGAVSEMIAALGIDMGAIDVVGRVAAARRFNAATAAMPPLPKLAAVAPHLWWSRRRTAEERALLLQDLGTAPNASADLDTNHQGIIRHAALFAGVRSALAATEASVAAGADGGETWAAARLEMA
;
A
#
# COMPACT_ATOMS: atom_id res chain seq x y z
N ALA A 1 0.02 -0.09 -16.28
CA ALA A 1 -0.82 -0.51 -17.43
C ALA A 1 -1.78 -1.64 -17.03
N GLN A 2 -1.29 -2.86 -16.74
CA GLN A 2 -2.15 -4.01 -16.42
C GLN A 2 -3.08 -3.79 -15.21
N ASP A 3 -2.62 -3.11 -14.16
CA ASP A 3 -3.46 -2.77 -13.01
C ASP A 3 -4.56 -1.74 -13.36
N ALA A 4 -4.24 -0.78 -14.23
CA ALA A 4 -5.17 0.25 -14.71
C ALA A 4 -6.23 -0.31 -15.66
N ALA A 5 -5.87 -1.26 -16.52
CA ALA A 5 -6.82 -1.97 -17.38
C ALA A 5 -7.85 -2.79 -16.57
N ARG A 6 -7.52 -3.21 -15.34
CA ARG A 6 -8.40 -3.99 -14.47
C ARG A 6 -9.28 -3.16 -13.54
N HIS A 7 -8.83 -1.98 -13.12
CA HIS A 7 -9.51 -1.18 -12.09
C HIS A 7 -9.91 0.23 -12.55
N GLY A 8 -9.78 0.54 -13.84
CA GLY A 8 -10.08 1.85 -14.40
C GLY A 8 -8.97 2.88 -14.17
N VAL A 9 -9.14 4.05 -14.80
CA VAL A 9 -8.21 5.18 -14.66
C VAL A 9 -8.33 5.76 -13.25
N ARG A 10 -7.34 5.52 -12.39
CA ARG A 10 -7.16 6.34 -11.18
C ARG A 10 -6.77 7.76 -11.61
N ASP A 11 -7.23 8.78 -10.88
CA ASP A 11 -6.81 10.16 -11.10
C ASP A 11 -5.32 10.32 -10.75
N TYR A 12 -4.45 10.14 -11.75
CA TYR A 12 -3.01 10.39 -11.67
C TYR A 12 -2.66 11.87 -11.98
N GLY A 13 -3.65 12.76 -11.98
CA GLY A 13 -3.48 14.15 -12.39
C GLY A 13 -3.13 14.30 -13.88
N VAL A 14 -2.33 15.31 -14.21
CA VAL A 14 -1.99 15.75 -15.58
C VAL A 14 -0.82 14.98 -16.23
N LEU A 15 -0.69 13.67 -16.01
CA LEU A 15 0.43 12.88 -16.53
C LEU A 15 0.48 12.93 -18.08
N ARG A 16 1.56 13.49 -18.64
CA ARG A 16 1.70 13.71 -20.10
C ARG A 16 2.58 12.69 -20.79
N GLN A 17 3.57 12.14 -20.08
CA GLN A 17 4.62 11.34 -20.70
C GLN A 17 5.21 10.34 -19.70
N VAL A 18 5.50 9.13 -20.19
CA VAL A 18 6.15 8.05 -19.45
C VAL A 18 7.29 7.48 -20.29
N HIS A 19 8.45 7.31 -19.64
CA HIS A 19 9.62 6.66 -20.22
C HIS A 19 9.75 5.29 -19.56
N ALA A 20 9.73 4.24 -20.37
CA ALA A 20 9.99 2.89 -19.94
C ALA A 20 11.33 2.45 -20.53
N GLY A 21 12.19 1.84 -19.72
CA GLY A 21 13.52 1.43 -20.13
C GLY A 21 14.17 0.57 -19.07
N GLY A 22 15.34 0.02 -19.37
CA GLY A 22 16.05 -0.90 -18.48
C GLY A 22 15.83 -2.37 -18.86
N GLU A 23 14.66 -2.75 -19.38
CA GLU A 23 14.36 -4.10 -19.90
C GLU A 23 13.73 -4.04 -21.30
N ALA A 24 13.68 -5.19 -21.98
CA ALA A 24 12.99 -5.28 -23.26
C ALA A 24 11.49 -5.05 -23.05
N MET A 25 10.91 -4.08 -23.75
CA MET A 25 9.48 -3.78 -23.62
C MET A 25 8.64 -4.92 -24.23
N PRO A 26 7.77 -5.57 -23.44
CA PRO A 26 6.90 -6.62 -23.96
C PRO A 26 5.81 -5.99 -24.85
N PRO A 27 5.54 -6.55 -26.05
CA PRO A 27 4.42 -6.13 -26.91
C PRO A 27 3.07 -6.04 -26.18
N GLU A 28 2.82 -6.96 -25.25
CA GLU A 28 1.61 -7.03 -24.43
C GLU A 28 1.41 -5.78 -23.57
N GLY A 29 2.51 -5.10 -23.21
CA GLY A 29 2.48 -3.84 -22.47
C GLY A 29 1.73 -2.74 -23.21
N LEU A 30 1.82 -2.69 -24.54
CA LEU A 30 1.11 -1.70 -25.36
C LEU A 30 -0.39 -1.94 -25.40
N LYS A 31 -0.82 -3.21 -25.48
CA LYS A 31 -2.23 -3.58 -25.41
C LYS A 31 -2.83 -3.14 -24.08
N ALA A 32 -2.16 -3.47 -22.96
CA ALA A 32 -2.59 -3.05 -21.63
C ALA A 32 -2.58 -1.51 -21.47
N TRP A 33 -1.65 -0.80 -22.13
CA TRP A 33 -1.61 0.66 -22.13
C TRP A 33 -2.85 1.27 -22.79
N ARG A 34 -3.25 0.72 -23.94
CA ARG A 34 -4.44 1.14 -24.68
C ARG A 34 -5.72 0.83 -23.90
N GLU A 35 -5.87 -0.38 -23.38
CA GLU A 35 -7.03 -0.82 -22.59
C GLU A 35 -7.22 0.02 -21.31
N ALA A 36 -6.12 0.53 -20.75
CA ALA A 36 -6.16 1.45 -19.62
C ALA A 36 -6.57 2.89 -19.99
N GLY A 37 -6.89 3.21 -21.25
CA GLY A 37 -7.28 4.56 -21.67
C GLY A 37 -6.11 5.57 -21.70
N LEU A 38 -4.87 5.09 -21.60
CA LEU A 38 -3.66 5.93 -21.49
C LEU A 38 -3.08 6.34 -22.85
N ALA A 39 -3.82 6.16 -23.96
CA ALA A 39 -3.35 6.48 -25.31
C ALA A 39 -3.00 7.97 -25.49
N HIS A 40 -3.57 8.84 -24.67
CA HIS A 40 -3.28 10.28 -24.63
C HIS A 40 -1.95 10.62 -23.93
N VAL A 41 -1.37 9.68 -23.18
CA VAL A 41 -0.08 9.82 -22.50
C VAL A 41 1.03 9.32 -23.42
N LYS A 42 2.05 10.14 -23.67
CA LYS A 42 3.17 9.77 -24.53
C LYS A 42 4.00 8.67 -23.87
N LEU A 43 4.01 7.48 -24.46
CA LEU A 43 4.84 6.36 -24.03
C LEU A 43 6.11 6.29 -24.87
N LEU A 44 7.27 6.37 -24.21
CA LEU A 44 8.58 6.24 -24.84
C LEU A 44 9.27 4.96 -24.35
N ASN A 45 9.68 4.09 -25.28
CA ASN A 45 10.61 3.01 -24.98
C ASN A 45 12.03 3.57 -25.10
N THR A 46 12.82 3.44 -24.04
CA THR A 46 14.15 4.06 -23.92
C THR A 46 15.19 2.98 -23.66
N TYR A 47 16.34 3.14 -24.30
CA TYR A 47 17.47 2.23 -24.13
C TYR A 47 18.74 3.03 -23.93
N GLY A 48 19.56 2.60 -22.97
CA GLY A 48 20.90 3.10 -22.78
C GLY A 48 21.61 2.33 -21.67
N PRO A 49 22.87 1.92 -21.87
CA PRO A 49 23.70 1.44 -20.79
C PRO A 49 24.20 2.62 -19.94
N THR A 50 24.52 2.36 -18.66
CA THR A 50 25.10 3.35 -17.73
C THR A 50 26.33 4.03 -18.32
N GLU A 51 27.17 3.27 -19.03
CA GLU A 51 28.41 3.74 -19.67
C GLU A 51 28.18 4.72 -20.83
N ALA A 52 26.95 4.78 -21.34
CA ALA A 52 26.50 5.77 -22.31
C ALA A 52 25.46 6.70 -21.69
N THR A 53 25.56 7.03 -20.39
CA THR A 53 24.77 8.07 -19.70
C THR A 53 23.25 7.95 -19.91
N VAL A 54 22.64 7.05 -19.14
CA VAL A 54 21.18 6.86 -18.99
C VAL A 54 20.48 6.36 -20.26
N THR A 55 20.35 7.21 -21.29
CA THR A 55 19.59 6.91 -22.51
C THR A 55 20.44 7.26 -23.73
N ALA A 56 20.53 6.29 -24.65
CA ALA A 56 21.23 6.39 -25.92
C ALA A 56 20.27 6.37 -27.12
N SER A 57 19.15 5.66 -27.02
CA SER A 57 18.10 5.63 -28.04
C SER A 57 16.70 5.71 -27.44
N VAL A 58 15.77 6.15 -28.27
CA VAL A 58 14.36 6.29 -27.92
C VAL A 58 13.47 5.84 -29.07
N LEU A 59 12.39 5.14 -28.73
CA LEU A 59 11.26 4.86 -29.60
C LEU A 59 10.03 5.57 -29.06
N ASP A 60 9.38 6.38 -29.91
CA ASP A 60 8.03 6.86 -29.65
C ASP A 60 7.04 5.71 -29.94
N CYS A 61 6.33 5.23 -28.92
CA CYS A 61 5.42 4.10 -29.08
C CYS A 61 4.07 4.51 -29.70
N ALA A 62 3.82 5.80 -29.94
CA ALA A 62 2.56 6.29 -30.50
C ALA A 62 2.10 5.58 -31.80
N PRO A 63 2.98 5.22 -32.77
CA PRO A 63 2.58 4.49 -33.96
C PRO A 63 1.97 3.12 -33.66
N TYR A 64 2.45 2.44 -32.61
CA TYR A 64 2.00 1.09 -32.22
C TYR A 64 0.79 1.11 -31.27
N LEU A 65 0.43 2.28 -30.74
CA LEU A 65 -0.73 2.46 -29.86
C LEU A 65 -2.02 2.77 -30.64
N ARG A 66 -1.93 3.06 -31.95
CA ARG A 66 -3.09 3.32 -32.81
C ARG A 66 -3.97 2.08 -32.93
N GLU A 67 -5.28 2.30 -33.04
CA GLU A 67 -6.23 1.21 -33.30
C GLU A 67 -5.92 0.55 -34.65
N GLY A 68 -5.88 -0.78 -34.67
CA GLY A 68 -5.51 -1.55 -35.87
C GLY A 68 -4.01 -1.60 -36.20
N ALA A 69 -3.14 -0.97 -35.41
CA ALA A 69 -1.69 -1.05 -35.63
C ALA A 69 -1.15 -2.47 -35.42
N THR A 70 -0.26 -2.91 -36.31
CA THR A 70 0.49 -4.16 -36.14
C THR A 70 1.57 -3.94 -35.08
N VAL A 71 1.49 -4.69 -33.99
CA VAL A 71 2.53 -4.68 -32.94
C VAL A 71 3.60 -5.72 -33.32
N PRO A 72 4.89 -5.34 -33.39
CA PRO A 72 5.95 -6.28 -33.70
C PRO A 72 6.13 -7.31 -32.57
N LEU A 73 6.66 -8.49 -32.90
CA LEU A 73 6.96 -9.55 -31.91
C LEU A 73 7.94 -9.07 -30.82
N ARG A 74 8.77 -8.08 -31.13
CA ARG A 74 9.71 -7.44 -30.22
C ARG A 74 9.65 -5.94 -30.44
N MET A 75 9.48 -5.18 -29.37
CA MET A 75 9.49 -3.73 -29.47
C MET A 75 10.90 -3.24 -29.79
N PRO A 76 11.09 -2.42 -30.85
CA PRO A 76 12.37 -1.78 -31.11
C PRO A 76 12.80 -0.88 -29.95
N ILE A 77 14.10 -0.69 -29.81
CA ILE A 77 14.71 0.31 -28.93
C ILE A 77 14.88 1.68 -29.61
N GLY A 78 14.38 1.79 -30.85
CA GLY A 78 14.19 3.04 -31.56
C GLY A 78 15.44 3.56 -32.25
N GLU A 79 15.59 4.88 -32.21
CA GLU A 79 16.61 5.64 -32.94
C GLU A 79 17.55 6.37 -31.98
N PRO A 80 18.80 6.67 -32.41
CA PRO A 80 19.76 7.37 -31.59
C PRO A 80 19.27 8.76 -31.15
N LEU A 81 19.53 9.11 -29.88
CA LEU A 81 19.37 10.49 -29.41
C LEU A 81 20.44 11.40 -30.04
N ALA A 82 20.15 12.71 -30.08
CA ALA A 82 21.10 13.70 -30.58
C ALA A 82 22.45 13.60 -29.85
N GLY A 83 23.54 13.69 -30.61
CA GLY A 83 24.90 13.55 -30.10
C GLY A 83 25.35 12.10 -29.85
N ARG A 84 24.51 11.09 -30.12
CA ARG A 84 24.86 9.67 -30.04
C ARG A 84 25.05 9.07 -31.43
N ALA A 85 26.04 8.21 -31.58
CA ALA A 85 26.20 7.33 -32.74
C ALA A 85 25.94 5.90 -32.32
N LEU A 86 24.91 5.26 -32.88
CA LEU A 86 24.63 3.84 -32.65
C LEU A 86 25.08 3.03 -33.87
N ARG A 87 26.01 2.11 -33.66
CA ARG A 87 26.63 1.30 -34.72
C ARG A 87 26.41 -0.17 -34.42
N VAL A 88 25.99 -0.93 -35.43
CA VAL A 88 25.88 -2.39 -35.32
C VAL A 88 27.05 -2.99 -36.07
N VAL A 89 27.91 -3.70 -35.35
CA VAL A 89 29.21 -4.13 -35.86
C VAL A 89 29.44 -5.65 -35.74
N GLY A 90 30.30 -6.17 -36.62
CA GLY A 90 30.83 -7.53 -36.56
C GLY A 90 31.98 -7.67 -35.57
N ALA A 91 32.57 -8.87 -35.51
CA ALA A 91 33.67 -9.18 -34.59
C ALA A 91 34.96 -8.37 -34.85
N ASP A 92 35.12 -7.85 -36.05
CA ASP A 92 36.23 -7.00 -36.50
C ASP A 92 35.92 -5.50 -36.39
N LEU A 93 34.81 -5.12 -35.74
CA LEU A 93 34.28 -3.76 -35.67
C LEU A 93 33.85 -3.15 -37.01
N SER A 94 33.68 -3.96 -38.08
CA SER A 94 33.08 -3.50 -39.33
C SER A 94 31.56 -3.36 -39.22
N LEU A 95 30.95 -2.41 -39.94
CA LEU A 95 29.49 -2.26 -39.97
C LEU A 95 28.84 -3.48 -40.64
N VAL A 96 27.80 -4.02 -40.02
CA VAL A 96 27.00 -5.10 -40.63
C VAL A 96 25.86 -4.52 -41.49
N PRO A 97 25.41 -5.23 -42.54
CA PRO A 97 24.25 -4.80 -43.33
C PRO A 97 22.96 -4.72 -42.50
N GLN A 98 21.99 -3.92 -42.98
CA GLN A 98 20.64 -3.88 -42.41
C GLN A 98 20.02 -5.29 -42.35
N GLY A 99 19.31 -5.60 -41.26
CA GLY A 99 18.72 -6.91 -40.99
C GLY A 99 19.69 -7.95 -40.41
N VAL A 100 21.00 -7.73 -40.46
CA VAL A 100 22.02 -8.65 -39.91
C VAL A 100 22.25 -8.34 -38.43
N ALA A 101 22.31 -9.38 -37.60
CA ALA A 101 22.61 -9.25 -36.18
C ALA A 101 24.09 -8.95 -35.95
N GLY A 102 24.39 -8.02 -35.05
CA GLY A 102 25.74 -7.66 -34.64
C GLY A 102 25.78 -7.05 -33.25
N GLU A 103 26.98 -6.76 -32.75
CA GLU A 103 27.17 -6.07 -31.47
C GLU A 103 26.78 -4.59 -31.61
N LEU A 104 26.02 -4.07 -30.65
CA LEU A 104 25.78 -2.63 -30.55
C LEU A 104 27.00 -1.93 -29.95
N CYS A 105 27.53 -0.95 -30.66
CA CYS A 105 28.52 0.00 -30.18
C CYS A 105 27.92 1.41 -30.14
N ILE A 106 28.23 2.17 -29.09
CA ILE A 106 27.75 3.53 -28.89
C ILE A 106 28.94 4.49 -28.92
N GLY A 107 28.91 5.47 -29.82
CA GLY A 107 29.88 6.55 -29.93
C GLY A 107 29.24 7.93 -29.75
N GLY A 108 30.06 8.96 -29.93
CA GLY A 108 29.67 10.36 -29.79
C GLY A 108 29.75 10.86 -28.35
N ASP A 109 28.98 11.90 -28.06
CA ASP A 109 28.98 12.58 -26.78
C ASP A 109 28.36 11.70 -25.67
N LEU A 110 28.62 12.11 -24.42
CA LEU A 110 28.01 11.50 -23.22
C LEU A 110 28.39 10.01 -23.02
N LEU A 111 29.54 9.58 -23.53
CA LEU A 111 30.21 8.38 -23.03
C LEU A 111 30.81 8.65 -21.64
N ALA A 112 30.77 7.65 -20.77
CA ALA A 112 31.45 7.71 -19.50
C ALA A 112 32.97 7.90 -19.71
N ARG A 113 33.64 8.44 -18.68
CA ARG A 113 35.11 8.52 -18.68
C ARG A 113 35.75 7.13 -18.73
N GLY A 114 35.14 6.17 -18.05
CA GLY A 114 35.58 4.79 -17.92
C GLY A 114 35.13 4.20 -16.58
N TYR A 115 35.65 3.03 -16.23
CA TYR A 115 35.41 2.39 -14.95
C TYR A 115 36.43 2.86 -13.90
N LEU A 116 35.94 3.30 -12.74
CA LEU A 116 36.78 3.84 -11.67
C LEU A 116 37.82 2.80 -11.20
N GLY A 117 39.11 3.15 -11.30
CA GLY A 117 40.21 2.28 -10.88
C GLY A 117 40.42 1.02 -11.73
N ARG A 118 39.73 0.87 -12.87
CA ARG A 118 39.79 -0.33 -13.71
C ARG A 118 40.20 0.01 -15.15
N ALA A 119 41.47 0.39 -15.33
CA ALA A 119 42.01 0.81 -16.62
C ALA A 119 41.93 -0.29 -17.70
N ALA A 120 42.22 -1.55 -17.35
CA ALA A 120 42.16 -2.67 -18.30
C ALA A 120 40.74 -2.88 -18.85
N LEU A 121 39.74 -2.98 -17.96
CA LEU A 121 38.34 -3.12 -18.37
C LEU A 121 37.85 -1.89 -19.16
N THR A 122 38.33 -0.70 -18.78
CA THR A 122 38.01 0.53 -19.52
C THR A 122 38.55 0.46 -20.95
N ALA A 123 39.80 0.04 -21.16
CA ALA A 123 40.39 -0.08 -22.48
C ALA A 123 39.74 -1.20 -23.33
N GLU A 124 39.25 -2.27 -22.68
CA GLU A 124 38.52 -3.35 -23.35
C GLU A 124 37.16 -2.90 -23.88
N ARG A 125 36.41 -2.11 -23.08
CA ARG A 125 35.03 -1.72 -23.39
C ARG A 125 34.90 -0.36 -24.08
N PHE A 126 35.83 0.56 -23.86
CA PHE A 126 35.88 1.88 -24.50
C PHE A 126 37.04 1.92 -25.50
N VAL A 127 36.76 1.49 -26.72
CA VAL A 127 37.74 1.37 -27.81
C VAL A 127 37.78 2.62 -28.68
N ALA A 128 38.76 2.74 -29.57
CA ALA A 128 38.79 3.81 -30.57
C ALA A 128 37.59 3.68 -31.54
N ASP A 129 36.98 4.80 -31.93
CA ASP A 129 35.95 4.83 -32.97
C ASP A 129 36.61 4.86 -34.35
N PRO A 130 36.58 3.76 -35.15
CA PRO A 130 37.22 3.72 -36.46
C PRO A 130 36.48 4.54 -37.52
N PHE A 131 35.35 5.13 -37.15
CA PHE A 131 34.49 5.89 -38.04
C PHE A 131 34.36 7.36 -37.61
N ASP A 132 35.18 7.81 -36.66
CA ASP A 132 35.30 9.21 -36.28
C ASP A 132 36.71 9.71 -36.56
N ASP A 133 36.83 10.58 -37.56
CA ASP A 133 38.11 11.16 -37.98
C ASP A 133 38.72 12.10 -36.91
N ALA A 134 37.96 12.51 -35.91
CA ALA A 134 38.42 13.34 -34.79
C ALA A 134 39.03 12.54 -33.62
N GLY A 135 39.09 11.21 -33.72
CA GLY A 135 39.68 10.35 -32.69
C GLY A 135 38.73 10.04 -31.52
N GLY A 136 37.43 9.91 -31.79
CA GLY A 136 36.41 9.52 -30.82
C GLY A 136 36.58 8.11 -30.25
N ARG A 137 35.68 7.77 -29.32
CA ARG A 137 35.62 6.45 -28.68
C ARG A 137 34.29 5.77 -28.94
N LEU A 138 34.30 4.44 -29.00
CA LEU A 138 33.13 3.58 -28.97
C LEU A 138 33.06 2.82 -27.65
N TYR A 139 31.88 2.79 -27.04
CA TYR A 139 31.55 1.86 -25.98
C TYR A 139 30.91 0.59 -26.55
N ARG A 140 31.52 -0.57 -26.29
CA ARG A 140 31.04 -1.90 -26.66
C ARG A 140 30.03 -2.42 -25.64
N THR A 141 28.74 -2.45 -26.00
CA THR A 141 27.67 -2.69 -25.02
C THR A 141 27.54 -4.17 -24.61
N GLY A 142 28.05 -5.09 -25.45
CA GLY A 142 27.77 -6.53 -25.36
C GLY A 142 26.32 -6.92 -25.69
N ASP A 143 25.49 -5.98 -26.17
CA ASP A 143 24.13 -6.26 -26.63
C ASP A 143 24.14 -6.68 -28.11
N LEU A 144 23.40 -7.74 -28.42
CA LEU A 144 23.15 -8.20 -29.77
C LEU A 144 21.90 -7.50 -30.32
N VAL A 145 22.04 -6.82 -31.45
CA VAL A 145 20.96 -6.02 -32.06
C VAL A 145 20.96 -6.16 -33.58
N ARG A 146 19.93 -5.65 -34.25
CA ARG A 146 19.91 -5.43 -35.70
C ARG A 146 19.04 -4.24 -36.09
N TRP A 147 19.32 -3.61 -37.22
CA TRP A 147 18.42 -2.64 -37.85
C TRP A 147 17.30 -3.37 -38.61
N ASN A 148 16.05 -3.03 -38.36
CA ASN A 148 14.92 -3.53 -39.14
C ASN A 148 14.71 -2.71 -40.43
N ALA A 149 13.74 -3.12 -41.26
CA ALA A 149 13.44 -2.46 -42.54
C ALA A 149 12.99 -0.99 -42.38
N ASP A 150 12.40 -0.66 -41.22
CA ASP A 150 11.90 0.67 -40.89
C ASP A 150 12.98 1.60 -40.31
N GLY A 151 14.25 1.16 -40.28
CA GLY A 151 15.36 1.94 -39.75
C GLY A 151 15.39 2.02 -38.22
N GLN A 152 14.69 1.11 -37.54
CA GLN A 152 14.65 1.05 -36.08
C GLN A 152 15.52 -0.08 -35.56
N LEU A 153 16.12 0.12 -34.40
CA LEU A 153 17.01 -0.86 -33.81
C LEU A 153 16.24 -1.88 -32.97
N GLU A 154 16.40 -3.17 -33.27
CA GLU A 154 15.79 -4.28 -32.53
C GLU A 154 16.80 -4.93 -31.57
N TYR A 155 16.42 -5.07 -30.30
CA TYR A 155 17.21 -5.79 -29.30
C TYR A 155 16.97 -7.31 -29.38
N LEU A 156 18.05 -8.08 -29.56
CA LEU A 156 17.99 -9.53 -29.74
C LEU A 156 18.40 -10.31 -28.48
N GLY A 157 19.25 -9.72 -27.64
CA GLY A 157 19.75 -10.33 -26.41
C GLY A 157 21.14 -9.81 -26.05
N ARG A 158 21.85 -10.55 -25.20
CA ARG A 158 23.26 -10.28 -24.86
C ARG A 158 24.19 -11.30 -25.49
N ILE A 159 25.39 -10.84 -25.83
CA ILE A 159 26.51 -11.67 -26.31
C ILE A 159 27.22 -12.32 -25.11
N ASP A 160 27.27 -11.63 -23.98
CA ASP A 160 27.85 -12.11 -22.72
C ASP A 160 26.78 -12.73 -21.79
N HIS A 161 27.21 -13.10 -20.58
CA HIS A 161 26.36 -13.77 -19.56
C HIS A 161 25.64 -12.82 -18.61
N GLN A 162 25.66 -11.50 -18.89
CA GLN A 162 24.90 -10.55 -18.09
C GLN A 162 23.42 -10.75 -18.34
N VAL A 163 22.63 -10.53 -17.30
CA VAL A 163 21.17 -10.64 -17.38
C VAL A 163 20.51 -9.38 -16.84
N LYS A 164 19.29 -9.14 -17.31
CA LYS A 164 18.42 -8.12 -16.75
C LYS A 164 17.31 -8.83 -15.98
N VAL A 165 17.25 -8.57 -14.69
CA VAL A 165 16.25 -9.16 -13.80
C VAL A 165 15.61 -8.04 -13.02
N ARG A 166 14.31 -7.81 -13.23
CA ARG A 166 13.51 -6.80 -12.52
C ARG A 166 14.07 -5.38 -12.70
N GLY A 167 14.61 -5.07 -13.88
CA GLY A 167 15.21 -3.78 -14.22
C GLY A 167 16.67 -3.62 -13.78
N PHE A 168 17.22 -4.57 -13.02
CA PHE A 168 18.61 -4.56 -12.60
C PHE A 168 19.49 -5.29 -13.61
N ARG A 169 20.62 -4.67 -13.97
CA ARG A 169 21.69 -5.33 -14.73
C ARG A 169 22.55 -6.12 -13.73
N ILE A 170 22.57 -7.44 -13.88
CA ILE A 170 23.22 -8.34 -12.94
C ILE A 170 24.35 -9.09 -13.65
N GLU A 171 25.54 -9.00 -13.07
CA GLU A 171 26.70 -9.83 -13.42
C GLU A 171 26.57 -11.18 -12.71
N LEU A 172 26.15 -12.23 -13.42
CA LEU A 172 26.01 -13.55 -12.80
C LEU A 172 27.31 -14.07 -12.18
N GLY A 173 28.44 -13.74 -12.80
CA GLY A 173 29.77 -14.09 -12.31
C GLY A 173 30.13 -13.48 -10.94
N GLU A 174 29.52 -12.35 -10.56
CA GLU A 174 29.71 -11.76 -9.22
C GLU A 174 29.07 -12.63 -8.15
N ILE A 175 27.87 -13.12 -8.42
CA ILE A 175 27.14 -14.02 -7.52
C ILE A 175 27.87 -15.38 -7.44
N GLU A 176 28.32 -15.91 -8.58
CA GLU A 176 29.13 -17.13 -8.65
C GLU A 176 30.41 -16.99 -7.82
N ALA A 177 31.11 -15.84 -7.89
CA ALA A 177 32.31 -15.60 -7.11
C ALA A 177 32.02 -15.56 -5.60
N GLN A 178 30.92 -14.96 -5.17
CA GLN A 178 30.52 -14.96 -3.75
C GLN A 178 30.13 -16.35 -3.26
N LEU A 179 29.44 -17.14 -4.09
CA LEU A 179 29.15 -18.54 -3.79
C LEU A 179 30.44 -19.36 -3.62
N LEU A 180 31.40 -19.20 -4.54
CA LEU A 180 32.70 -19.88 -4.49
C LEU A 180 33.60 -19.43 -3.33
N ALA A 181 33.34 -18.25 -2.75
CA ALA A 181 34.07 -17.77 -1.58
C ALA A 181 33.63 -18.50 -0.29
N LEU A 182 32.50 -19.21 -0.30
CA LEU A 182 32.03 -19.97 0.85
C LEU A 182 32.83 -21.28 0.99
N PRO A 183 33.38 -21.60 2.19
CA PRO A 183 34.23 -22.78 2.38
C PRO A 183 33.59 -24.11 1.98
N GLU A 184 32.26 -24.20 2.07
CA GLU A 184 31.49 -25.41 1.78
C GLU A 184 31.30 -25.66 0.27
N VAL A 185 31.43 -24.63 -0.57
CA VAL A 185 31.12 -24.69 -2.01
C VAL A 185 32.37 -25.03 -2.81
N ARG A 186 32.26 -26.01 -3.72
CA ARG A 186 33.31 -26.45 -4.64
C ARG A 186 33.16 -25.83 -6.03
N GLU A 187 31.94 -25.85 -6.56
CA GLU A 187 31.61 -25.28 -7.88
C GLU A 187 30.30 -24.49 -7.76
N ALA A 188 30.16 -23.42 -8.54
CA ALA A 188 28.94 -22.63 -8.60
C ALA A 188 28.67 -22.17 -10.03
N VAL A 189 27.40 -22.16 -10.42
CA VAL A 189 26.92 -21.49 -11.64
C VAL A 189 25.58 -20.84 -11.32
N VAL A 190 25.38 -19.60 -11.78
CA VAL A 190 24.11 -18.89 -11.63
C VAL A 190 23.50 -18.68 -13.00
N VAL A 191 22.19 -18.84 -13.09
CA VAL A 191 21.42 -18.62 -14.32
C VAL A 191 20.19 -17.77 -14.02
N ALA A 192 19.72 -17.05 -15.03
CA ALA A 192 18.37 -16.50 -15.03
C ALA A 192 17.43 -17.54 -15.62
N ASN A 193 16.43 -17.96 -14.84
CA ASN A 193 15.36 -18.84 -15.26
C ASN A 193 14.10 -18.01 -15.55
N GLU A 194 13.55 -18.11 -16.75
CA GLU A 194 12.34 -17.39 -17.17
C GLU A 194 11.10 -18.05 -16.55
N GLY A 195 10.31 -17.29 -15.80
CA GLY A 195 9.05 -17.74 -15.22
C GLY A 195 7.84 -16.94 -15.70
N PRO A 196 6.61 -17.33 -15.33
CA PRO A 196 5.37 -16.63 -15.70
C PRO A 196 5.32 -15.16 -15.23
N THR A 197 6.16 -14.80 -14.28
CA THR A 197 6.27 -13.46 -13.67
C THR A 197 7.54 -12.70 -14.09
N GLY A 198 8.33 -13.28 -15.01
CA GLY A 198 9.63 -12.75 -15.46
C GLY A 198 10.82 -13.61 -15.01
N ALA A 199 12.02 -13.17 -15.38
CA ALA A 199 13.26 -13.85 -15.04
C ALA A 199 13.55 -13.86 -13.53
N ARG A 200 14.09 -14.98 -13.03
CA ARG A 200 14.51 -15.16 -11.63
C ARG A 200 15.90 -15.79 -11.58
N LEU A 201 16.70 -15.42 -10.58
CA LEU A 201 18.03 -16.00 -10.39
C LEU A 201 17.94 -17.37 -9.71
N VAL A 202 18.66 -18.33 -10.25
CA VAL A 202 18.82 -19.69 -9.69
C VAL A 202 20.31 -20.00 -9.61
N GLY A 203 20.79 -20.37 -8.42
CA GLY A 203 22.18 -20.80 -8.21
C GLY A 203 22.27 -22.32 -8.09
N TYR A 204 23.19 -22.92 -8.83
CA TYR A 204 23.51 -24.35 -8.72
C TYR A 204 24.91 -24.47 -8.12
N VAL A 205 25.02 -25.27 -7.06
CA VAL A 205 26.29 -25.46 -6.35
C VAL A 205 26.62 -26.93 -6.21
N SER A 206 27.90 -27.27 -6.21
CA SER A 206 28.39 -28.55 -5.69
C SER A 206 29.19 -28.30 -4.42
N LEU A 207 29.10 -29.21 -3.43
CA LEU A 207 29.78 -29.05 -2.16
C LEU A 207 31.15 -29.75 -2.15
N GLN A 208 32.03 -29.27 -1.27
CA GLN A 208 33.27 -29.97 -0.92
C GLN A 208 32.95 -31.35 -0.32
N GLN A 209 33.86 -32.31 -0.50
CA GLN A 209 33.66 -33.65 0.05
C GLN A 209 33.49 -33.63 1.57
N GLY A 210 32.46 -34.31 2.07
CA GLY A 210 32.17 -34.42 3.50
C GLY A 210 31.52 -33.18 4.14
N GLN A 211 31.23 -32.14 3.35
CA GLN A 211 30.48 -30.97 3.82
C GLN A 211 28.99 -31.14 3.52
N ALA A 212 28.16 -30.63 4.42
CA ALA A 212 26.72 -30.52 4.25
C ALA A 212 26.29 -29.14 4.74
N ILE A 213 25.48 -28.45 3.95
CA ILE A 213 24.93 -27.14 4.32
C ILE A 213 23.53 -27.00 3.73
N GLU A 214 22.64 -26.44 4.53
CA GLU A 214 21.29 -26.11 4.09
C GLU A 214 21.32 -24.93 3.12
N THR A 215 20.50 -24.99 2.07
CA THR A 215 20.40 -23.92 1.05
C THR A 215 20.00 -22.58 1.65
N THR A 216 19.20 -22.58 2.73
CA THR A 216 18.84 -21.39 3.50
C THR A 216 20.07 -20.69 4.08
N GLN A 217 21.02 -21.44 4.63
CA GLN A 217 22.24 -20.87 5.22
C GLN A 217 23.17 -20.28 4.15
N LEU A 218 23.30 -20.96 2.99
CA LEU A 218 24.05 -20.41 1.85
C LEU A 218 23.47 -19.07 1.41
N ARG A 219 22.15 -18.97 1.33
CA ARG A 219 21.46 -17.73 0.93
C ARG A 219 21.61 -16.62 1.96
N GLU A 220 21.49 -16.92 3.24
CA GLU A 220 21.71 -15.93 4.31
C GLU A 220 23.12 -15.33 4.24
N ARG A 221 24.14 -16.16 3.99
CA ARG A 221 25.51 -15.68 3.80
C ARG A 221 25.66 -14.84 2.53
N LEU A 222 25.02 -15.23 1.43
CA LEU A 222 25.01 -14.40 0.21
C LEU A 222 24.36 -13.03 0.45
N GLY A 223 23.24 -12.99 1.19
CA GLY A 223 22.55 -11.73 1.51
C GLY A 223 23.32 -10.78 2.41
N GLN A 224 24.37 -11.25 3.10
CA GLN A 224 25.29 -10.38 3.85
C GLN A 224 26.32 -9.69 2.94
N ALA A 225 26.63 -10.27 1.78
CA ALA A 225 27.67 -9.78 0.87
C ALA A 225 27.10 -9.11 -0.40
N LEU A 226 25.87 -9.46 -0.78
CA LEU A 226 25.22 -9.00 -2.00
C LEU A 226 23.94 -8.23 -1.70
N PRO A 227 23.57 -7.25 -2.55
CA PRO A 227 22.24 -6.66 -2.51
C PRO A 227 21.15 -7.72 -2.72
N ASP A 228 19.98 -7.55 -2.09
CA ASP A 228 18.86 -8.51 -2.14
C ASP A 228 18.48 -8.97 -3.55
N TYR A 229 18.51 -8.06 -4.54
CA TYR A 229 18.14 -8.37 -5.92
C TYR A 229 19.14 -9.28 -6.65
N MET A 230 20.36 -9.45 -6.13
CA MET A 230 21.39 -10.36 -6.65
C MET A 230 21.37 -11.74 -5.97
N VAL A 231 20.62 -11.89 -4.87
CA VAL A 231 20.53 -13.16 -4.15
C VAL A 231 19.62 -14.12 -4.93
N PRO A 232 20.08 -15.34 -5.29
CA PRO A 232 19.24 -16.30 -6.01
C PRO A 232 17.97 -16.67 -5.23
N GLY A 233 16.83 -16.70 -5.93
CA GLY A 233 15.54 -17.08 -5.36
C GLY A 233 15.42 -18.59 -5.10
N ALA A 234 16.27 -19.39 -5.77
CA ALA A 234 16.44 -20.81 -5.50
C ALA A 234 17.93 -21.18 -5.55
N LEU A 235 18.35 -22.07 -4.65
CA LEU A 235 19.66 -22.70 -4.65
C LEU A 235 19.49 -24.21 -4.74
N VAL A 236 20.19 -24.84 -5.69
CA VAL A 236 20.12 -26.28 -5.95
C VAL A 236 21.50 -26.88 -5.70
N VAL A 237 21.57 -27.84 -4.77
CA VAL A 237 22.80 -28.57 -4.47
C VAL A 237 22.88 -29.82 -5.35
N LEU A 238 23.96 -29.95 -6.12
CA LEU A 238 24.25 -31.06 -7.00
C LEU A 238 25.51 -31.81 -6.55
N GLN A 239 25.62 -33.09 -6.88
CA GLN A 239 26.87 -33.85 -6.65
C GLN A 239 28.03 -33.28 -7.49
N ALA A 240 27.74 -32.84 -8.72
CA ALA A 240 28.65 -32.15 -9.61
C ALA A 240 27.84 -31.32 -10.62
N LEU A 241 28.44 -30.25 -11.15
CA LEU A 241 27.81 -29.49 -12.25
C LEU A 241 27.88 -30.30 -13.56
N PRO A 242 26.81 -30.31 -14.39
CA PRO A 242 26.85 -30.96 -15.68
C PRO A 242 27.84 -30.23 -16.60
N LEU A 243 28.69 -30.98 -17.29
CA LEU A 243 29.69 -30.45 -18.22
C LEU A 243 29.37 -30.88 -19.65
N ASN A 244 29.64 -29.99 -20.61
CA ASN A 244 29.60 -30.29 -22.03
C ASN A 244 30.88 -31.05 -22.47
N PRO A 245 30.96 -31.57 -23.71
CA PRO A 245 32.14 -32.31 -24.20
C PRO A 245 33.47 -31.54 -24.16
N ASN A 246 33.43 -30.21 -24.04
CA ASN A 246 34.61 -29.34 -23.93
C ASN A 246 34.98 -29.04 -22.47
N GLY A 247 34.36 -29.70 -21.49
CA GLY A 247 34.65 -29.52 -20.06
C GLY A 247 34.11 -28.21 -19.47
N LYS A 248 33.23 -27.49 -20.17
CA LYS A 248 32.55 -26.29 -19.65
C LYS A 248 31.17 -26.67 -19.10
N VAL A 249 30.65 -25.92 -18.13
CA VAL A 249 29.31 -26.14 -17.58
C VAL A 249 28.25 -26.11 -18.68
N ASP A 250 27.47 -27.19 -18.79
CA ASP A 250 26.33 -27.29 -19.69
C ASP A 250 25.08 -26.73 -19.02
N ARG A 251 24.84 -25.43 -19.21
CA ARG A 251 23.70 -24.72 -18.63
C ARG A 251 22.34 -25.26 -19.11
N LYS A 252 22.28 -25.94 -20.26
CA LYS A 252 21.02 -26.54 -20.76
C LYS A 252 20.69 -27.87 -20.09
N ALA A 253 21.69 -28.52 -19.51
CA ALA A 253 21.54 -29.78 -18.78
C ALA A 253 21.30 -29.57 -17.28
N LEU A 254 21.24 -28.32 -16.80
CA LEU A 254 20.91 -28.02 -15.41
C LEU A 254 19.46 -28.45 -15.11
N PRO A 255 19.22 -29.15 -13.99
CA PRO A 255 17.87 -29.58 -13.63
C PRO A 255 16.99 -28.36 -13.32
N GLN A 256 15.70 -28.45 -13.58
CA GLN A 256 14.79 -27.39 -13.16
C GLN A 256 14.76 -27.30 -11.63
N PRO A 257 14.84 -26.09 -11.05
CA PRO A 257 14.78 -25.93 -9.61
C PRO A 257 13.37 -26.30 -9.12
N GLU A 258 13.32 -27.14 -8.10
CA GLU A 258 12.12 -27.31 -7.30
C GLU A 258 12.03 -26.11 -6.35
N TYR A 259 11.06 -25.22 -6.60
CA TYR A 259 10.76 -24.15 -5.67
C TYR A 259 10.11 -24.79 -4.44
N ALA A 260 10.80 -24.73 -3.30
CA ALA A 260 10.46 -25.48 -2.11
C ALA A 260 8.99 -25.26 -1.70
N ASN A 261 8.18 -26.31 -1.90
CA ASN A 261 6.88 -26.51 -1.27
C ASN A 261 6.99 -27.39 -0.01
N GLU A 262 8.23 -27.67 0.44
CA GLU A 262 8.56 -28.74 1.40
C GLU A 262 9.51 -28.28 2.52
N GLN A 263 9.33 -27.08 3.06
CA GLN A 263 9.51 -26.98 4.52
C GLN A 263 8.39 -27.80 5.16
N ALA A 264 8.64 -28.45 6.30
CA ALA A 264 7.60 -29.15 7.06
C ALA A 264 6.42 -28.18 7.24
N HIS A 265 5.34 -28.42 6.49
CA HIS A 265 4.24 -27.47 6.37
C HIS A 265 3.66 -27.21 7.76
N GLU A 266 3.89 -26.01 8.26
CA GLU A 266 3.32 -25.53 9.51
C GLU A 266 2.22 -24.53 9.16
N ALA A 267 0.99 -24.87 9.56
CA ALA A 267 -0.18 -24.06 9.22
C ALA A 267 -0.10 -22.68 9.88
N PRO A 268 -0.63 -21.63 9.22
CA PRO A 268 -0.82 -20.31 9.83
C PRO A 268 -1.60 -20.40 11.15
N GLU A 269 -1.08 -19.76 12.20
CA GLU A 269 -1.68 -19.75 13.53
C GLU A 269 -2.48 -18.45 13.79
N GLY A 270 -3.72 -18.61 14.24
CA GLY A 270 -4.60 -17.48 14.54
C GLY A 270 -5.10 -16.73 13.31
N GLU A 271 -6.03 -15.81 13.52
CA GLU A 271 -6.75 -15.11 12.44
C GLU A 271 -5.83 -14.27 11.55
N VAL A 272 -4.81 -13.65 12.13
CA VAL A 272 -3.90 -12.73 11.43
C VAL A 272 -3.00 -13.49 10.44
N GLU A 273 -2.39 -14.60 10.88
CA GLU A 273 -1.55 -15.40 9.98
C GLU A 273 -2.39 -16.05 8.88
N GLN A 274 -3.60 -16.52 9.20
CA GLN A 274 -4.52 -17.11 8.23
C GLN A 274 -4.96 -16.10 7.17
N ALA A 275 -5.36 -14.90 7.57
CA ALA A 275 -5.68 -13.82 6.65
C ALA A 275 -4.48 -13.46 5.76
N LEU A 276 -3.28 -13.36 6.34
CA LEU A 276 -2.08 -13.08 5.58
C LEU A 276 -1.73 -14.19 4.58
N ALA A 277 -1.83 -15.45 4.99
CA ALA A 277 -1.60 -16.61 4.15
C ALA A 277 -2.58 -16.69 2.98
N ALA A 278 -3.85 -16.34 3.19
CA ALA A 278 -4.86 -16.27 2.13
C ALA A 278 -4.48 -15.21 1.08
N VAL A 279 -4.02 -14.03 1.51
CA VAL A 279 -3.57 -12.99 0.57
C VAL A 279 -2.29 -13.43 -0.16
N TRP A 280 -1.33 -14.06 0.52
CA TRP A 280 -0.11 -14.60 -0.11
C TRP A 280 -0.43 -15.63 -1.17
N THR A 281 -1.31 -16.59 -0.85
CA THR A 281 -1.77 -17.64 -1.77
C THR A 281 -2.33 -17.03 -3.06
N GLN A 282 -3.18 -16.01 -2.93
CA GLN A 282 -3.78 -15.31 -4.07
C GLN A 282 -2.76 -14.51 -4.90
N VAL A 283 -1.81 -13.85 -4.23
CA VAL A 283 -0.80 -13.03 -4.91
C VAL A 283 0.25 -13.89 -5.61
N LEU A 284 0.69 -14.96 -4.97
CA LEU A 284 1.72 -15.88 -5.45
C LEU A 284 1.18 -16.90 -6.45
N GLY A 285 -0.13 -17.18 -6.42
CA GLY A 285 -0.75 -18.19 -7.27
C GLY A 285 -0.37 -19.62 -6.89
N VAL A 286 -0.02 -19.85 -5.62
CA VAL A 286 0.34 -21.17 -5.07
C VAL A 286 -0.88 -21.83 -4.43
N ALA A 287 -0.85 -23.14 -4.22
CA ALA A 287 -1.98 -23.87 -3.67
C ALA A 287 -2.18 -23.64 -2.16
N ARG A 288 -1.08 -23.43 -1.41
CA ARG A 288 -1.06 -23.22 0.03
C ARG A 288 0.18 -22.43 0.44
N VAL A 289 0.10 -21.74 1.58
CA VAL A 289 1.21 -21.02 2.21
C VAL A 289 1.23 -21.39 3.70
N GLY A 290 2.35 -21.96 4.15
CA GLY A 290 2.66 -22.20 5.56
C GLY A 290 3.24 -20.96 6.24
N ARG A 291 3.18 -20.92 7.57
CA ARG A 291 3.62 -19.74 8.33
C ARG A 291 5.11 -19.43 8.22
N ASN A 292 5.92 -20.45 7.97
CA ASN A 292 7.38 -20.36 7.82
C ASN A 292 7.84 -20.28 6.37
N ASP A 293 6.90 -20.40 5.41
CA ASP A 293 7.24 -20.29 4.01
C ASP A 293 7.78 -18.88 3.71
N ASN A 294 8.85 -18.82 2.93
CA ASN A 294 9.46 -17.57 2.54
C ASN A 294 8.76 -17.00 1.29
N PHE A 295 8.31 -15.74 1.36
CA PHE A 295 7.60 -15.07 0.26
C PHE A 295 8.34 -15.16 -1.07
N PHE A 296 9.65 -14.98 -1.05
CA PHE A 296 10.50 -14.92 -2.25
C PHE A 296 10.86 -16.33 -2.76
N GLU A 297 10.94 -17.33 -1.89
CA GLU A 297 11.11 -18.75 -2.28
C GLU A 297 9.89 -19.28 -3.00
N LEU A 298 8.69 -18.91 -2.53
CA LEU A 298 7.43 -19.22 -3.19
C LEU A 298 7.26 -18.47 -4.52
N GLY A 299 8.26 -17.70 -4.94
CA GLY A 299 8.28 -16.98 -6.20
C GLY A 299 7.83 -15.53 -6.13
N GLY A 300 7.71 -14.97 -4.93
CA GLY A 300 7.44 -13.54 -4.75
C GLY A 300 8.54 -12.66 -5.33
N ASP A 301 8.14 -11.48 -5.77
CA ASP A 301 9.03 -10.40 -6.19
C ASP A 301 8.57 -9.05 -5.61
N SER A 302 9.32 -7.98 -5.84
CA SER A 302 8.98 -6.65 -5.34
C SER A 302 7.65 -6.11 -5.88
N LEU A 303 7.24 -6.49 -7.09
CA LEU A 303 5.94 -6.10 -7.66
C LEU A 303 4.81 -6.88 -6.99
N MET A 304 5.00 -8.17 -6.74
CA MET A 304 4.08 -9.03 -5.99
C MET A 304 4.00 -8.58 -4.53
N ALA A 305 5.09 -8.14 -3.93
CA ALA A 305 5.11 -7.51 -2.62
C ALA A 305 4.28 -6.22 -2.60
N LEU A 306 4.39 -5.35 -3.62
CA LEU A 306 3.54 -4.16 -3.73
C LEU A 306 2.06 -4.53 -3.92
N LYS A 307 1.75 -5.56 -4.71
CA LYS A 307 0.38 -6.08 -4.87
C LYS A 307 -0.16 -6.64 -3.56
N LEU A 308 0.67 -7.37 -2.81
CA LEU A 308 0.37 -7.87 -1.47
C LEU A 308 -0.01 -6.70 -0.56
N LEU A 309 0.87 -5.71 -0.43
CA LEU A 309 0.63 -4.52 0.39
C LEU A 309 -0.66 -3.78 0.00
N ALA A 310 -0.90 -3.58 -1.30
CA ALA A 310 -2.11 -2.93 -1.78
C ALA A 310 -3.39 -3.73 -1.47
N ARG A 311 -3.31 -5.07 -1.51
CA ARG A 311 -4.44 -5.95 -1.19
C ARG A 311 -4.69 -6.02 0.32
N MET A 312 -3.64 -5.98 1.11
CA MET A 312 -3.71 -5.92 2.57
C MET A 312 -4.27 -4.58 3.07
N GLN A 313 -3.96 -3.47 2.41
CA GLN A 313 -4.62 -2.20 2.72
C GLN A 313 -6.15 -2.26 2.56
N ARG A 314 -6.67 -3.19 1.74
CA ARG A 314 -8.11 -3.39 1.56
C ARG A 314 -8.76 -4.26 2.64
N THR A 315 -7.99 -5.07 3.38
CA THR A 315 -8.55 -5.92 4.44
C THR A 315 -8.99 -5.10 5.66
N GLN A 316 -8.61 -3.81 5.73
CA GLN A 316 -8.89 -2.89 6.84
C GLN A 316 -8.44 -3.39 8.22
N ASP A 317 -7.69 -4.50 8.30
CA ASP A 317 -7.16 -5.03 9.55
C ASP A 317 -5.93 -4.19 9.97
N PRO A 318 -5.99 -3.46 11.08
CA PRO A 318 -4.88 -2.61 11.53
C PRO A 318 -3.64 -3.41 11.95
N ARG A 319 -3.79 -4.71 12.26
CA ARG A 319 -2.68 -5.61 12.61
C ARG A 319 -1.84 -5.97 11.38
N LEU A 320 -2.42 -5.86 10.19
CA LEU A 320 -1.84 -6.20 8.90
C LEU A 320 -1.22 -4.98 8.19
N LYS A 321 -0.62 -4.07 8.95
CA LYS A 321 0.11 -2.91 8.42
C LYS A 321 1.61 -3.15 8.50
N PHE A 322 2.19 -3.58 7.39
CA PHE A 322 3.63 -3.65 7.23
C PHE A 322 4.06 -2.93 5.96
N SER A 323 5.29 -2.47 5.94
CA SER A 323 5.92 -1.82 4.79
C SER A 323 6.56 -2.86 3.85
N LEU A 324 6.98 -2.44 2.66
CA LEU A 324 7.82 -3.27 1.80
C LEU A 324 9.13 -3.66 2.50
N GLN A 325 9.67 -2.75 3.31
CA GLN A 325 10.87 -2.98 4.09
C GLN A 325 10.66 -4.08 5.14
N ASP A 326 9.51 -4.09 5.81
CA ASP A 326 9.17 -5.15 6.76
C ASP A 326 9.11 -6.52 6.08
N LEU A 327 8.50 -6.64 4.90
CA LEU A 327 8.46 -7.90 4.15
C LEU A 327 9.85 -8.35 3.67
N LEU A 328 10.72 -7.41 3.27
CA LEU A 328 12.10 -7.72 2.88
C LEU A 328 12.93 -8.22 4.07
N GLN A 329 12.69 -7.69 5.26
CA GLN A 329 13.39 -8.10 6.49
C GLN A 329 12.80 -9.35 7.14
N LYS A 330 11.47 -9.46 7.13
CA LYS A 330 10.66 -10.50 7.78
C LYS A 330 9.95 -11.27 6.69
N GLN A 331 10.67 -12.18 6.05
CA GLN A 331 10.26 -12.78 4.79
C GLN A 331 9.26 -13.94 4.94
N THR A 332 8.79 -14.23 6.15
CA THR A 332 7.82 -15.29 6.46
C THR A 332 6.64 -14.70 7.22
N ILE A 333 5.48 -15.36 7.17
CA ILE A 333 4.27 -14.93 7.88
C ILE A 333 4.53 -14.86 9.38
N ALA A 334 5.10 -15.90 9.97
CA ALA A 334 5.41 -15.95 11.40
C ALA A 334 6.35 -14.81 11.84
N LYS A 335 7.32 -14.42 11.00
CA LYS A 335 8.22 -13.30 11.29
C LYS A 335 7.53 -11.94 11.13
N LEU A 336 6.59 -11.80 10.18
CA LEU A 336 5.81 -10.58 10.00
C LEU A 336 4.83 -10.34 11.13
N THR A 337 4.25 -11.40 11.64
CA THR A 337 3.28 -11.36 12.74
C THR A 337 3.93 -11.47 14.12
N ALA A 338 5.24 -11.76 14.19
CA ALA A 338 5.98 -11.85 15.44
C ALA A 338 5.84 -10.57 16.28
N GLY A 339 5.27 -10.71 17.46
CA GLY A 339 5.03 -9.61 18.41
C GLY A 339 3.67 -8.90 18.23
N LEU A 340 2.85 -9.30 17.26
CA LEU A 340 1.42 -8.95 17.26
C LEU A 340 0.74 -9.79 18.35
N PRO A 341 -0.01 -9.19 19.28
CA PRO A 341 -0.78 -9.96 20.25
C PRO A 341 -1.77 -10.86 19.50
N ALA A 342 -1.80 -12.15 19.84
CA ALA A 342 -2.70 -13.15 19.23
C ALA A 342 -4.18 -12.73 19.29
N ASP A 343 -4.54 -11.93 20.31
CA ASP A 343 -5.87 -11.34 20.55
C ASP A 343 -5.82 -9.80 20.59
N ALA A 344 -5.05 -9.14 19.72
CA ALA A 344 -5.07 -7.69 19.65
C ALA A 344 -6.44 -7.18 19.18
N LEU A 345 -7.35 -6.97 20.14
CA LEU A 345 -8.51 -6.11 19.97
C LEU A 345 -8.03 -4.78 19.37
N PRO A 346 -8.83 -4.11 18.52
CA PRO A 346 -8.49 -2.77 18.04
C PRO A 346 -8.03 -1.91 19.22
N GLN A 347 -7.00 -1.08 19.10
CA GLN A 347 -6.70 -0.18 20.20
C GLN A 347 -7.84 0.85 20.32
N PRO A 348 -8.44 1.03 21.51
CA PRO A 348 -9.61 1.90 21.67
C PRO A 348 -9.29 3.38 21.48
N LEU A 349 -8.00 3.72 21.61
CA LEU A 349 -7.43 5.03 21.38
C LEU A 349 -6.31 4.87 20.34
N LEU A 350 -6.49 5.49 19.18
CA LEU A 350 -5.53 5.41 18.07
C LEU A 350 -4.99 6.80 17.73
N LEU A 351 -3.67 6.99 17.75
CA LEU A 351 -3.05 8.20 17.20
C LEU A 351 -3.17 8.17 15.66
N LEU A 352 -3.83 9.16 15.07
CA LEU A 352 -4.19 9.19 13.65
C LEU A 352 -3.21 9.98 12.77
N ASN A 353 -2.32 10.77 13.38
CA ASN A 353 -1.29 11.57 12.69
C ASN A 353 0.11 11.36 13.29
N THR A 354 1.16 11.78 12.57
CA THR A 354 2.57 11.42 12.88
C THR A 354 3.39 12.53 13.54
N GLY A 355 2.81 13.71 13.75
CA GLY A 355 3.57 14.92 14.09
C GLY A 355 3.73 15.14 15.58
N ALA A 356 4.95 15.50 16.00
CA ALA A 356 5.18 16.15 17.29
C ALA A 356 4.38 17.45 17.32
N ALA A 357 3.29 17.47 18.08
CA ALA A 357 2.50 18.68 18.31
C ALA A 357 3.38 19.76 18.97
N PRO A 358 3.20 21.05 18.63
CA PRO A 358 3.78 22.14 19.40
C PRO A 358 3.46 21.96 20.89
N VAL A 359 4.45 22.22 21.75
CA VAL A 359 4.27 22.14 23.21
C VAL A 359 3.16 23.10 23.62
N GLY A 360 2.06 22.55 24.14
CA GLY A 360 0.91 23.32 24.65
C GLY A 360 -0.37 23.24 23.81
N ALA A 361 -0.33 22.70 22.58
CA ALA A 361 -1.54 22.51 21.78
C ALA A 361 -2.45 21.42 22.39
N ALA A 362 -3.74 21.71 22.53
CA ALA A 362 -4.70 20.75 23.08
C ALA A 362 -4.90 19.58 22.09
N PRO A 363 -4.69 18.31 22.51
CA PRO A 363 -4.94 17.16 21.66
C PRO A 363 -6.42 17.08 21.28
N LEU A 364 -6.69 16.72 20.02
CA LEU A 364 -8.03 16.53 19.51
C LEU A 364 -8.42 15.06 19.60
N PHE A 365 -9.48 14.75 20.35
CA PHE A 365 -10.06 13.43 20.45
C PHE A 365 -11.32 13.34 19.58
N CYS A 366 -11.30 12.47 18.58
CA CYS A 366 -12.36 12.27 17.61
C CYS A 366 -13.15 11.00 17.93
N ILE A 367 -14.44 11.13 18.22
CA ILE A 367 -15.30 10.02 18.63
C ILE A 367 -16.08 9.49 17.43
N ALA A 368 -15.81 8.24 17.02
CA ALA A 368 -16.54 7.60 15.92
C ALA A 368 -18.00 7.29 16.29
N PRO A 369 -18.96 7.37 15.35
CA PRO A 369 -20.33 6.98 15.62
C PRO A 369 -20.51 5.46 15.61
N GLY A 370 -21.17 4.93 16.65
CA GLY A 370 -21.64 3.55 16.72
C GLY A 370 -20.60 2.48 16.42
N LEU A 371 -20.90 1.62 15.43
CA LEU A 371 -20.03 0.53 15.00
C LEU A 371 -18.98 0.94 13.95
N ARG A 372 -18.90 2.24 13.61
CA ARG A 372 -17.84 2.76 12.72
C ARG A 372 -16.53 2.87 13.49
N ASN A 373 -15.43 3.08 12.75
CA ASN A 373 -14.10 3.10 13.33
C ASN A 373 -13.49 4.51 13.33
N ALA A 374 -12.51 4.71 14.21
CA ALA A 374 -11.73 5.92 14.38
C ALA A 374 -11.03 6.41 13.09
N LEU A 375 -10.83 5.56 12.08
CA LEU A 375 -10.08 5.92 10.87
C LEU A 375 -10.86 6.85 9.93
N ASP A 376 -12.17 7.02 10.12
CA ASP A 376 -12.95 8.00 9.37
C ASP A 376 -12.43 9.43 9.56
N TYR A 377 -11.75 9.70 10.68
CA TYR A 377 -11.10 10.99 10.98
C TYR A 377 -9.68 11.11 10.41
N GLN A 378 -9.11 10.08 9.79
CA GLN A 378 -7.73 10.13 9.31
C GLN A 378 -7.47 11.22 8.26
N PRO A 379 -8.38 11.53 7.32
CA PRO A 379 -8.24 12.68 6.43
C PRO A 379 -8.13 14.03 7.17
N LEU A 380 -8.94 14.23 8.22
CA LEU A 380 -8.85 15.41 9.09
C LEU A 380 -7.52 15.42 9.86
N ALA A 381 -7.11 14.27 10.40
CA ALA A 381 -5.86 14.14 11.16
C ALA A 381 -4.63 14.55 10.34
N ARG A 382 -4.59 14.15 9.06
CA ARG A 382 -3.55 14.59 8.10
C ARG A 382 -3.58 16.09 7.83
N HIS A 383 -4.77 16.71 7.86
CA HIS A 383 -4.90 18.15 7.67
C HIS A 383 -4.41 18.98 8.89
N LEU A 384 -4.36 18.33 10.06
CA LEU A 384 -3.86 18.90 11.32
C LEU A 384 -2.43 18.42 11.66
N GLU A 385 -1.76 17.74 10.73
CA GLU A 385 -0.37 17.28 10.85
C GLU A 385 0.54 18.47 11.22
N GLY A 386 1.41 18.28 12.21
CA GLY A 386 2.31 19.31 12.72
C GLY A 386 1.65 20.43 13.54
N GLN A 387 0.32 20.42 13.72
CA GLN A 387 -0.41 21.43 14.50
C GLN A 387 -0.88 20.90 15.86
N ARG A 388 -1.34 19.65 15.93
CA ARG A 388 -1.73 18.98 17.18
C ARG A 388 -1.78 17.46 17.02
N ALA A 389 -1.72 16.74 18.13
CA ALA A 389 -2.02 15.31 18.13
C ALA A 389 -3.52 15.09 17.90
N VAL A 390 -3.86 14.16 17.01
CA VAL A 390 -5.25 13.78 16.74
C VAL A 390 -5.42 12.30 17.07
N TYR A 391 -6.29 12.03 18.03
CA TYR A 391 -6.62 10.68 18.47
C TYR A 391 -8.02 10.31 18.00
N GLY A 392 -8.17 9.13 17.43
CA GLY A 392 -9.47 8.54 17.16
C GLY A 392 -9.86 7.56 18.29
N LEU A 393 -11.10 7.67 18.74
CA LEU A 393 -11.68 6.83 19.78
C LEU A 393 -12.68 5.85 19.16
N SER A 394 -12.64 4.59 19.59
CA SER A 394 -13.56 3.54 19.14
C SER A 394 -13.85 2.54 20.26
N TYR A 395 -15.00 1.90 20.20
CA TYR A 395 -15.30 0.78 21.09
C TYR A 395 -14.57 -0.47 20.64
N THR A 396 -13.97 -1.15 21.60
CA THR A 396 -13.27 -2.42 21.38
C THR A 396 -14.03 -3.60 21.96
N ASP A 397 -14.89 -3.31 22.94
CA ASP A 397 -15.77 -4.27 23.60
C ASP A 397 -17.22 -3.85 23.35
N THR A 398 -17.85 -4.47 22.34
CA THR A 398 -19.24 -4.18 21.96
C THR A 398 -20.27 -4.75 22.97
N THR A 399 -19.82 -5.49 23.99
CA THR A 399 -20.68 -5.97 25.06
C THR A 399 -21.01 -4.88 26.09
N ARG A 400 -20.28 -3.75 26.07
CA ARG A 400 -20.47 -2.61 26.98
C ARG A 400 -21.30 -1.46 26.37
N LEU A 401 -22.03 -1.72 25.28
CA LEU A 401 -22.84 -0.74 24.55
C LEU A 401 -24.26 -0.60 25.12
N ASP A 402 -24.43 -0.60 26.45
CA ASP A 402 -25.77 -0.68 27.06
C ASP A 402 -26.46 0.69 27.25
N SER A 403 -25.71 1.80 27.22
CA SER A 403 -26.27 3.17 27.23
C SER A 403 -25.28 4.21 26.72
N VAL A 404 -25.78 5.30 26.12
CA VAL A 404 -24.96 6.45 25.71
C VAL A 404 -24.16 7.06 26.88
N ALA A 405 -24.70 6.99 28.10
CA ALA A 405 -24.01 7.43 29.30
C ALA A 405 -22.77 6.58 29.63
N GLN A 406 -22.87 5.25 29.64
CA GLN A 406 -21.74 4.35 29.86
C GLN A 406 -20.72 4.44 28.72
N MET A 407 -21.22 4.54 27.50
CA MET A 407 -20.44 4.78 26.30
C MET A 407 -19.57 6.04 26.42
N SER A 408 -20.16 7.15 26.88
CA SER A 408 -19.42 8.41 27.08
C SER A 408 -18.46 8.36 28.26
N ALA A 409 -18.81 7.66 29.34
CA ALA A 409 -17.92 7.43 30.48
C ALA A 409 -16.67 6.63 30.06
N TYR A 410 -16.85 5.61 29.22
CA TYR A 410 -15.73 4.85 28.65
C TYR A 410 -14.75 5.73 27.87
N PHE A 411 -15.25 6.67 27.05
CA PHE A 411 -14.38 7.61 26.35
C PHE A 411 -13.71 8.62 27.29
N ALA A 412 -14.41 9.09 28.33
CA ALA A 412 -13.81 9.94 29.34
C ALA A 412 -12.66 9.23 30.07
N ASP A 413 -12.79 7.94 30.39
CA ASP A 413 -11.74 7.11 31.00
C ASP A 413 -10.49 7.04 30.12
N LEU A 414 -10.68 6.78 28.81
CA LEU A 414 -9.58 6.72 27.84
C LEU A 414 -8.87 8.07 27.70
N ILE A 415 -9.63 9.17 27.62
CA ILE A 415 -9.09 10.52 27.53
C ILE A 415 -8.30 10.86 28.80
N ARG A 416 -8.82 10.52 29.99
CA ARG A 416 -8.11 10.73 31.27
C ARG A 416 -6.80 9.99 31.33
N ALA A 417 -6.79 8.73 30.92
CA ALA A 417 -5.58 7.92 30.91
C ALA A 417 -4.52 8.52 29.97
N ALA A 418 -4.94 9.05 28.81
CA ALA A 418 -4.04 9.68 27.84
C ALA A 418 -3.63 11.11 28.22
N ARG A 419 -4.51 11.85 28.89
CA ARG A 419 -4.34 13.26 29.26
C ARG A 419 -4.97 13.53 30.64
N PRO A 420 -4.22 13.30 31.73
CA PRO A 420 -4.74 13.50 33.10
C PRO A 420 -5.00 14.96 33.48
N SER A 421 -4.43 15.92 32.75
CA SER A 421 -4.56 17.36 33.03
C SER A 421 -4.37 18.25 31.79
N GLY A 422 -4.84 19.49 31.89
CA GLY A 422 -4.75 20.50 30.84
C GLY A 422 -5.87 20.39 29.80
N PRO A 423 -5.92 21.33 28.85
CA PRO A 423 -7.03 21.42 27.91
C PRO A 423 -7.07 20.24 26.95
N VAL A 424 -8.27 19.72 26.73
CA VAL A 424 -8.59 18.75 25.66
C VAL A 424 -9.55 19.36 24.65
N ALA A 425 -9.53 18.84 23.43
CA ALA A 425 -10.48 19.18 22.38
C ALA A 425 -11.23 17.92 21.95
N LEU A 426 -12.54 18.01 21.74
CA LEU A 426 -13.40 16.91 21.35
C LEU A 426 -14.07 17.20 20.01
N LEU A 427 -14.16 16.19 19.15
CA LEU A 427 -14.91 16.25 17.90
C LEU A 427 -15.73 14.98 17.76
N GLY A 428 -17.02 15.13 17.49
CA GLY A 428 -17.91 14.01 17.20
C GLY A 428 -18.57 14.18 15.83
N TRP A 429 -18.87 13.07 15.19
CA TRP A 429 -19.67 13.02 13.97
C TRP A 429 -20.87 12.09 14.18
N SER A 430 -22.05 12.52 13.73
CA SER A 430 -23.31 11.78 13.93
C SER A 430 -23.57 11.53 15.43
N LEU A 431 -23.82 10.29 15.86
CA LEU A 431 -23.95 9.98 17.29
C LEU A 431 -22.66 10.26 18.08
N GLY A 432 -21.50 10.25 17.42
CA GLY A 432 -20.24 10.69 18.02
C GLY A 432 -20.32 12.10 18.59
N SER A 433 -21.15 12.97 18.02
CA SER A 433 -21.42 14.33 18.52
C SER A 433 -22.13 14.31 19.89
N VAL A 434 -23.15 13.46 20.03
CA VAL A 434 -23.86 13.28 21.30
C VAL A 434 -22.91 12.75 22.38
N MET A 435 -22.14 11.72 22.04
CA MET A 435 -21.12 11.17 22.94
C MET A 435 -20.03 12.19 23.28
N ALA A 436 -19.62 13.05 22.34
CA ALA A 436 -18.66 14.12 22.59
C ALA A 436 -19.18 15.14 23.62
N MET A 437 -20.46 15.52 23.55
CA MET A 437 -21.08 16.41 24.54
C MET A 437 -21.13 15.78 25.94
N HIS A 438 -21.55 14.52 26.05
CA HIS A 438 -21.58 13.81 27.33
C HIS A 438 -20.18 13.57 27.91
N THR A 439 -19.23 13.20 27.05
CA THR A 439 -17.81 13.02 27.42
C THR A 439 -17.22 14.35 27.91
N ALA A 440 -17.47 15.46 27.21
CA ALA A 440 -17.04 16.80 27.63
C ALA A 440 -17.59 17.17 29.01
N SER A 441 -18.90 16.97 29.25
CA SER A 441 -19.52 17.30 30.53
C SER A 441 -18.95 16.47 31.69
N LEU A 442 -18.61 15.20 31.47
CA LEU A 442 -17.95 14.36 32.47
C LEU A 442 -16.54 14.88 32.80
N LEU A 443 -15.77 15.23 31.77
CA LEU A 443 -14.42 15.78 31.93
C LEU A 443 -14.43 17.12 32.68
N GLU A 444 -15.36 18.04 32.35
CA GLU A 444 -15.53 19.32 33.05
C GLU A 444 -15.85 19.14 34.54
N ARG A 445 -16.77 18.22 34.88
CA ARG A 445 -17.16 17.93 36.28
C ARG A 445 -16.01 17.38 37.11
N GLU A 446 -15.05 16.74 36.46
CA GLU A 446 -13.87 16.16 37.09
C GLU A 446 -12.65 17.11 37.05
N GLY A 447 -12.84 18.35 36.60
CA GLY A 447 -11.81 19.39 36.61
C GLY A 447 -10.82 19.32 35.43
N ILE A 448 -11.14 18.56 34.38
CA ILE A 448 -10.37 18.57 33.13
C ILE A 448 -10.94 19.66 32.22
N GLU A 449 -10.07 20.57 31.82
CA GLU A 449 -10.43 21.69 30.95
C GLU A 449 -10.80 21.19 29.54
N VAL A 450 -11.99 21.55 29.07
CA VAL A 450 -12.42 21.29 27.69
C VAL A 450 -12.37 22.59 26.91
N SER A 451 -11.38 22.69 26.02
CA SER A 451 -11.11 23.89 25.22
C SER A 451 -12.03 24.00 23.99
N PHE A 452 -12.42 22.88 23.41
CA PHE A 452 -13.18 22.84 22.17
C PHE A 452 -14.10 21.63 22.11
N VAL A 453 -15.32 21.84 21.62
CA VAL A 453 -16.24 20.77 21.23
C VAL A 453 -16.79 21.07 19.84
N GLY A 454 -16.60 20.15 18.90
CA GLY A 454 -17.14 20.21 17.56
C GLY A 454 -18.15 19.10 17.30
N LEU A 455 -19.31 19.46 16.74
CA LEU A 455 -20.39 18.54 16.39
C LEU A 455 -20.57 18.55 14.88
N VAL A 456 -20.25 17.44 14.24
CA VAL A 456 -20.34 17.26 12.79
C VAL A 456 -21.60 16.47 12.48
N ASP A 457 -22.54 17.10 11.80
CA ASP A 457 -23.83 16.57 11.38
C ASP A 457 -24.49 15.70 12.46
N SER A 458 -24.58 16.27 13.67
CA SER A 458 -24.98 15.57 14.90
C SER A 458 -26.25 14.75 14.71
N PHE A 459 -26.30 13.59 15.35
CA PHE A 459 -27.54 12.83 15.46
C PHE A 459 -28.60 13.67 16.20
N VAL A 460 -29.82 13.64 15.70
CA VAL A 460 -31.02 14.25 16.30
C VAL A 460 -32.04 13.12 16.40
N MET A 461 -32.63 12.96 17.58
CA MET A 461 -33.73 12.01 17.76
C MET A 461 -35.00 12.67 17.25
N ASP A 462 -35.65 12.07 16.26
CA ASP A 462 -37.00 12.44 15.84
C ASP A 462 -38.00 11.41 16.39
N ASP A 463 -39.25 11.81 16.59
CA ASP A 463 -40.35 10.96 17.10
C ASP A 463 -40.66 9.77 16.15
N GLU A 464 -40.13 9.79 14.93
CA GLU A 464 -40.16 8.70 13.93
C GLU A 464 -38.99 7.71 14.02
N PHE A 465 -38.22 7.65 15.11
CA PHE A 465 -37.18 6.63 15.30
C PHE A 465 -37.79 5.22 15.36
N ASP A 466 -37.82 4.53 14.22
CA ASP A 466 -38.27 3.14 14.10
C ASP A 466 -37.14 2.17 14.48
N PRO A 467 -37.30 1.37 15.56
CA PRO A 467 -36.38 0.29 15.89
C PRO A 467 -36.13 -0.72 14.76
N GLY A 468 -36.93 -0.71 13.68
CA GLY A 468 -36.74 -1.48 12.46
C GLY A 468 -35.53 -1.08 11.59
N SER A 469 -34.88 0.07 11.83
CA SER A 469 -33.79 0.56 10.96
C SER A 469 -32.53 -0.31 10.95
N TRP A 470 -32.27 -1.16 11.97
CA TRP A 470 -31.09 -2.05 11.95
C TRP A 470 -31.13 -3.02 10.77
N TYR A 471 -32.35 -3.41 10.37
CA TYR A 471 -32.56 -4.30 9.26
C TYR A 471 -32.18 -3.60 7.95
N ASP A 472 -32.57 -2.33 7.83
CA ASP A 472 -32.28 -1.49 6.67
C ASP A 472 -30.78 -1.07 6.64
N ASP A 473 -30.13 -0.83 7.78
CA ASP A 473 -28.69 -0.57 7.90
C ASP A 473 -27.86 -1.82 7.58
N LEU A 474 -28.28 -3.01 8.04
CA LEU A 474 -27.67 -4.29 7.70
C LEU A 474 -27.84 -4.59 6.21
N ARG A 475 -29.05 -4.38 5.67
CA ARG A 475 -29.37 -4.49 4.25
C ARG A 475 -28.48 -3.54 3.43
N GLN A 476 -28.31 -2.30 3.87
CA GLN A 476 -27.45 -1.32 3.21
C GLN A 476 -25.97 -1.74 3.24
N PHE A 477 -25.45 -2.16 4.40
CA PHE A 477 -24.07 -2.63 4.53
C PHE A 477 -23.79 -3.83 3.59
N VAL A 478 -24.67 -4.83 3.56
CA VAL A 478 -24.51 -5.99 2.68
C VAL A 478 -24.66 -5.61 1.20
N ALA A 479 -25.56 -4.69 0.87
CA ALA A 479 -25.69 -4.17 -0.49
C ALA A 479 -24.45 -3.40 -0.96
N GLU A 480 -23.81 -2.64 -0.08
CA GLU A 480 -22.56 -1.94 -0.35
C GLU A 480 -21.42 -2.93 -0.61
N VAL A 481 -21.25 -3.93 0.25
CA VAL A 481 -20.28 -5.03 0.06
C VAL A 481 -20.55 -5.75 -1.27
N ALA A 482 -21.79 -6.11 -1.55
CA ALA A 482 -22.17 -6.79 -2.78
C ALA A 482 -21.94 -5.93 -4.03
N THR A 483 -22.13 -4.62 -3.95
CA THR A 483 -21.88 -3.70 -5.07
C THR A 483 -20.39 -3.58 -5.40
N GLU A 484 -19.53 -3.75 -4.39
CA GLU A 484 -18.07 -3.74 -4.58
C GLU A 484 -17.53 -5.08 -5.10
N THR A 485 -18.22 -6.20 -4.84
CA THR A 485 -17.71 -7.55 -5.12
C THR A 485 -18.48 -8.34 -6.20
N ALA A 486 -19.69 -7.92 -6.56
CA ALA A 486 -20.59 -8.67 -7.45
C ALA A 486 -21.28 -7.78 -8.50
N GLY A 487 -21.81 -8.43 -9.55
CA GLY A 487 -22.54 -7.74 -10.61
C GLY A 487 -23.96 -7.33 -10.18
N ALA A 488 -24.56 -6.35 -10.88
CA ALA A 488 -25.85 -5.75 -10.52
C ALA A 488 -26.98 -6.77 -10.28
N ALA A 489 -27.05 -7.85 -11.06
CA ALA A 489 -28.08 -8.89 -10.92
C ALA A 489 -27.94 -9.72 -9.63
N GLN A 490 -26.72 -9.91 -9.12
CA GLN A 490 -26.49 -10.58 -7.82
C GLN A 490 -26.82 -9.65 -6.65
N VAL A 491 -26.52 -8.36 -6.78
CA VAL A 491 -26.91 -7.34 -5.79
C VAL A 491 -28.43 -7.29 -5.66
N GLU A 492 -29.15 -7.28 -6.78
CA GLU A 492 -30.62 -7.29 -6.82
C GLU A 492 -31.19 -8.55 -6.14
N ALA A 493 -30.65 -9.74 -6.44
CA ALA A 493 -31.08 -10.99 -5.81
C ALA A 493 -30.84 -11.03 -4.29
N ILE A 494 -29.76 -10.41 -3.79
CA ILE A 494 -29.48 -10.30 -2.36
C ILE A 494 -30.48 -9.34 -1.71
N LEU A 495 -30.73 -8.19 -2.33
CA LEU A 495 -31.70 -7.20 -1.84
C LEU A 495 -33.13 -7.78 -1.80
N ASP A 496 -33.53 -8.56 -2.80
CA ASP A 496 -34.82 -9.25 -2.82
C ASP A 496 -34.92 -10.31 -1.71
N ARG A 497 -33.83 -11.01 -1.42
CA ARG A 497 -33.79 -11.98 -0.32
C ARG A 497 -33.88 -11.29 1.04
N PHE A 498 -33.35 -10.09 1.19
CA PHE A 498 -33.62 -9.23 2.35
C PHE A 498 -35.11 -8.87 2.46
N GLU A 499 -35.83 -8.59 1.39
CA GLU A 499 -37.28 -8.36 1.54
C GLU A 499 -38.03 -9.63 1.99
N SER A 500 -37.59 -10.82 1.56
CA SER A 500 -38.23 -12.08 1.93
C SER A 500 -38.05 -12.50 3.40
N ILE A 501 -37.00 -12.03 4.08
CA ILE A 501 -36.69 -12.41 5.48
C ILE A 501 -36.94 -11.27 6.48
N ARG A 502 -37.54 -10.17 6.03
CA ARG A 502 -37.74 -8.94 6.83
C ARG A 502 -38.54 -9.13 8.12
N ASN A 503 -39.48 -10.07 8.11
CA ASN A 503 -40.37 -10.35 9.24
C ASN A 503 -40.09 -11.71 9.90
N GLU A 504 -38.97 -12.35 9.56
CA GLU A 504 -38.60 -13.67 10.06
C GLU A 504 -37.93 -13.61 11.44
N SER A 505 -37.81 -14.77 12.10
CA SER A 505 -37.09 -14.87 13.36
C SER A 505 -35.59 -14.59 13.19
N GLU A 506 -34.96 -14.20 14.29
CA GLU A 506 -33.57 -13.73 14.32
C GLU A 506 -32.56 -14.80 13.86
N GLU A 507 -32.81 -16.06 14.23
CA GLU A 507 -32.02 -17.21 13.80
C GLU A 507 -32.12 -17.45 12.29
N VAL A 508 -33.29 -17.15 11.70
CA VAL A 508 -33.54 -17.30 10.26
C VAL A 508 -32.85 -16.19 9.47
N VAL A 509 -32.94 -14.93 9.94
CA VAL A 509 -32.19 -13.81 9.33
C VAL A 509 -30.68 -14.07 9.40
N HIS A 510 -30.18 -14.58 10.53
CA HIS A 510 -28.79 -14.96 10.73
C HIS A 510 -28.28 -16.00 9.71
N GLY A 511 -29.00 -17.11 9.54
CA GLY A 511 -28.64 -18.15 8.57
C GLY A 511 -28.64 -17.61 7.13
N ALA A 512 -29.68 -16.84 6.78
CA ALA A 512 -29.84 -16.31 5.44
C ALA A 512 -28.77 -15.28 5.05
N VAL A 513 -28.36 -14.38 5.96
CA VAL A 513 -27.30 -13.40 5.69
C VAL A 513 -25.94 -14.09 5.55
N SER A 514 -25.66 -15.11 6.36
CA SER A 514 -24.42 -15.90 6.26
C SER A 514 -24.31 -16.62 4.91
N GLU A 515 -25.42 -17.20 4.44
CA GLU A 515 -25.48 -17.82 3.10
C GLU A 515 -25.32 -16.80 1.97
N MET A 516 -25.93 -15.62 2.09
CA MET A 516 -25.81 -14.56 1.08
C MET A 516 -24.37 -14.05 0.93
N ILE A 517 -23.65 -13.86 2.04
CA ILE A 517 -22.25 -13.43 2.03
C ILE A 517 -21.34 -14.54 1.46
N ALA A 518 -21.57 -15.80 1.84
CA ALA A 518 -20.83 -16.94 1.29
C ALA A 518 -21.00 -17.05 -0.23
N ALA A 519 -22.21 -16.78 -0.74
CA ALA A 519 -22.51 -16.82 -2.18
C ALA A 519 -21.79 -15.72 -3.00
N LEU A 520 -21.32 -14.65 -2.36
CA LEU A 520 -20.51 -13.60 -2.99
C LEU A 520 -19.04 -14.00 -3.19
N GLY A 521 -18.63 -15.20 -2.76
CA GLY A 521 -17.23 -15.65 -2.84
C GLY A 521 -16.28 -14.89 -1.90
N ILE A 522 -16.84 -14.20 -0.91
CA ILE A 522 -16.09 -13.51 0.13
C ILE A 522 -15.93 -14.48 1.30
N ASP A 523 -14.77 -15.12 1.41
CA ASP A 523 -14.42 -15.91 2.59
C ASP A 523 -14.03 -14.95 3.71
N MET A 524 -15.04 -14.50 4.45
CA MET A 524 -14.97 -13.47 5.50
C MET A 524 -14.55 -14.06 6.85
N GLY A 525 -13.55 -14.94 6.87
CA GLY A 525 -13.07 -15.67 8.06
C GLY A 525 -13.34 -14.95 9.39
N ALA A 526 -14.09 -15.61 10.28
CA ALA A 526 -14.43 -15.17 11.64
C ALA A 526 -14.91 -13.70 11.80
N ILE A 527 -15.53 -13.07 10.80
CA ILE A 527 -16.30 -11.85 11.07
C ILE A 527 -17.56 -12.24 11.83
N ASP A 528 -17.60 -11.87 13.11
CA ASP A 528 -18.70 -12.10 14.04
C ASP A 528 -19.94 -11.28 13.61
N VAL A 529 -20.65 -11.75 12.58
CA VAL A 529 -21.93 -11.17 12.12
C VAL A 529 -22.93 -11.17 13.28
N VAL A 530 -22.91 -12.20 14.13
CA VAL A 530 -23.71 -12.31 15.36
C VAL A 530 -23.38 -11.18 16.33
N GLY A 531 -22.11 -10.96 16.62
CA GLY A 531 -21.64 -9.88 17.49
C GLY A 531 -21.89 -8.50 16.92
N ARG A 532 -21.83 -8.31 15.60
CA ARG A 532 -22.19 -7.02 14.97
C ARG A 532 -23.67 -6.73 15.03
N VAL A 533 -24.54 -7.73 14.82
CA VAL A 533 -25.99 -7.57 14.95
C VAL A 533 -26.40 -7.44 16.43
N ALA A 534 -25.80 -8.21 17.33
CA ALA A 534 -26.01 -8.06 18.77
C ALA A 534 -25.52 -6.70 19.29
N ALA A 535 -24.37 -6.23 18.79
CA ALA A 535 -23.85 -4.89 19.07
C ALA A 535 -24.76 -3.80 18.49
N ALA A 536 -25.27 -3.98 17.27
CA ALA A 536 -26.23 -3.06 16.66
C ALA A 536 -27.54 -2.98 17.46
N ARG A 537 -28.03 -4.10 18.01
CA ARG A 537 -29.21 -4.13 18.87
C ARG A 537 -29.00 -3.44 20.21
N ARG A 538 -27.88 -3.73 20.88
CA ARG A 538 -27.50 -3.04 22.12
C ARG A 538 -27.31 -1.55 21.86
N PHE A 539 -26.66 -1.21 20.76
CA PHE A 539 -26.51 0.16 20.30
C PHE A 539 -27.86 0.87 20.08
N ASN A 540 -28.81 0.23 19.40
CA ASN A 540 -30.15 0.79 19.20
C ASN A 540 -30.93 0.94 20.51
N ALA A 541 -30.83 -0.04 21.41
CA ALA A 541 -31.41 0.04 22.74
C ALA A 541 -30.77 1.19 23.57
N ALA A 542 -29.46 1.37 23.45
CA ALA A 542 -28.72 2.44 24.10
C ALA A 542 -29.09 3.83 23.54
N THR A 543 -29.40 3.93 22.24
CA THR A 543 -29.84 5.19 21.63
C THR A 543 -31.32 5.51 21.89
N ALA A 544 -32.17 4.50 22.06
CA ALA A 544 -33.60 4.68 22.32
C ALA A 544 -33.90 5.37 23.66
N ALA A 545 -32.97 5.31 24.62
CA ALA A 545 -33.09 5.94 25.94
C ALA A 545 -32.01 7.03 26.14
N MET A 546 -31.69 7.80 25.10
CA MET A 546 -30.66 8.84 25.22
C MET A 546 -31.05 9.92 26.25
N PRO A 547 -30.13 10.24 27.19
CA PRO A 547 -30.32 11.40 28.04
C PRO A 547 -30.25 12.70 27.20
N PRO A 548 -30.88 13.79 27.66
CA PRO A 548 -30.77 15.09 27.00
C PRO A 548 -29.32 15.56 26.98
N LEU A 549 -28.96 16.33 25.94
CA LEU A 549 -27.61 16.87 25.80
C LEU A 549 -27.26 17.74 27.03
N PRO A 550 -26.08 17.54 27.63
CA PRO A 550 -25.67 18.32 28.78
C PRO A 550 -25.30 19.73 28.36
N LYS A 551 -25.55 20.69 29.24
CA LYS A 551 -25.01 22.04 29.12
C LYS A 551 -23.55 22.02 29.60
N LEU A 552 -22.65 22.43 28.71
CA LEU A 552 -21.24 22.61 29.04
C LEU A 552 -21.05 23.95 29.76
N ALA A 553 -20.19 23.95 30.77
CA ALA A 553 -19.95 25.13 31.59
C ALA A 553 -18.93 26.08 30.95
N ALA A 554 -17.92 25.56 30.25
CA ALA A 554 -16.79 26.35 29.79
C ALA A 554 -16.80 26.66 28.28
N VAL A 555 -17.42 25.83 27.45
CA VAL A 555 -17.30 25.93 25.98
C VAL A 555 -18.63 25.75 25.25
N ALA A 556 -18.96 26.71 24.38
CA ALA A 556 -20.05 26.56 23.42
C ALA A 556 -19.60 25.72 22.20
N PRO A 557 -20.42 24.76 21.72
CA PRO A 557 -20.02 23.87 20.64
C PRO A 557 -19.97 24.57 19.28
N HIS A 558 -19.16 24.04 18.36
CA HIS A 558 -19.16 24.41 16.95
C HIS A 558 -19.96 23.38 16.13
N LEU A 559 -20.77 23.85 15.18
CA LEU A 559 -21.67 22.99 14.40
C LEU A 559 -21.30 22.99 12.92
N TRP A 560 -21.25 21.80 12.31
CA TRP A 560 -21.19 21.65 10.85
C TRP A 560 -22.36 20.80 10.38
N TRP A 561 -23.14 21.31 9.41
CA TRP A 561 -24.34 20.65 8.90
C TRP A 561 -24.10 20.10 7.51
N SER A 562 -24.65 18.91 7.23
CA SER A 562 -24.76 18.42 5.86
C SER A 562 -25.92 19.10 5.14
N ARG A 563 -25.87 19.13 3.81
CA ARG A 563 -26.88 19.81 2.96
C ARG A 563 -28.31 19.31 3.20
N ARG A 564 -28.47 18.07 3.62
CA ARG A 564 -29.77 17.39 3.71
C ARG A 564 -30.48 17.59 5.06
N ARG A 565 -29.86 18.26 6.04
CA ARG A 565 -30.49 18.50 7.35
C ARG A 565 -31.65 19.48 7.28
N THR A 566 -32.82 19.06 7.76
CA THR A 566 -34.05 19.86 7.72
C THR A 566 -34.00 21.02 8.71
N ALA A 567 -34.92 21.98 8.55
CA ALA A 567 -35.04 23.09 9.49
C ALA A 567 -35.56 22.61 10.86
N GLU A 568 -36.44 21.60 10.89
CA GLU A 568 -36.97 21.01 12.12
C GLU A 568 -35.87 20.32 12.93
N GLU A 569 -35.06 19.46 12.30
CA GLU A 569 -33.96 18.75 12.97
C GLU A 569 -32.94 19.73 13.57
N ARG A 570 -32.63 20.81 12.85
CA ARG A 570 -31.74 21.86 13.34
C ARG A 570 -32.33 22.58 14.55
N ALA A 571 -33.62 22.90 14.52
CA ALA A 571 -34.30 23.56 15.62
C ALA A 571 -34.32 22.68 16.88
N LEU A 572 -34.59 21.39 16.73
CA LEU A 572 -34.57 20.40 17.81
C LEU A 572 -33.17 20.33 18.46
N LEU A 573 -32.10 20.18 17.67
CA LEU A 573 -30.75 20.13 18.23
C LEU A 573 -30.37 21.43 18.96
N LEU A 574 -30.71 22.59 18.38
CA LEU A 574 -30.40 23.89 19.00
C LEU A 574 -31.20 24.10 20.30
N GLN A 575 -32.43 23.59 20.36
CA GLN A 575 -33.23 23.57 21.58
C GLN A 575 -32.58 22.69 22.65
N ASP A 576 -32.15 21.48 22.29
CA ASP A 576 -31.50 20.53 23.20
C ASP A 576 -30.17 21.02 23.74
N LEU A 577 -29.35 21.70 22.91
CA LEU A 577 -28.11 22.34 23.36
C LEU A 577 -28.35 23.42 24.42
N GLY A 578 -29.51 24.08 24.36
CA GLY A 578 -29.94 25.10 25.32
C GLY A 578 -28.98 26.30 25.45
N THR A 579 -28.05 26.46 24.51
CA THR A 579 -27.04 27.52 24.38
C THR A 579 -26.75 27.74 22.90
N ALA A 580 -26.43 28.98 22.51
CA ALA A 580 -26.07 29.28 21.13
C ALA A 580 -24.69 28.67 20.80
N PRO A 581 -24.51 28.05 19.63
CA PRO A 581 -23.21 27.53 19.21
C PRO A 581 -22.22 28.66 18.97
N ASN A 582 -20.94 28.40 19.17
CA ASN A 582 -19.88 29.40 18.93
C ASN A 582 -19.73 29.73 17.44
N ALA A 583 -19.89 28.72 16.59
CA ALA A 583 -20.01 28.88 15.14
C ALA A 583 -20.89 27.79 14.56
N SER A 584 -21.50 28.08 13.40
CA SER A 584 -22.29 27.12 12.64
C SER A 584 -22.02 27.30 11.14
N ALA A 585 -21.83 26.20 10.41
CA ALA A 585 -21.57 26.22 8.97
C ALA A 585 -22.30 25.10 8.22
N ASP A 586 -22.79 25.41 7.03
CA ASP A 586 -23.38 24.45 6.10
C ASP A 586 -22.34 23.98 5.08
N LEU A 587 -22.27 22.66 4.88
CA LEU A 587 -21.35 22.05 3.92
C LEU A 587 -22.15 21.39 2.78
N ASP A 588 -21.78 21.68 1.53
CA ASP A 588 -22.43 21.13 0.32
C ASP A 588 -22.06 19.65 0.09
N THR A 589 -22.55 18.79 0.98
CA THR A 589 -22.29 17.35 0.99
C THR A 589 -23.38 16.61 1.77
N ASN A 590 -23.36 15.29 1.73
CA ASN A 590 -24.29 14.45 2.49
C ASN A 590 -23.68 14.01 3.83
N HIS A 591 -24.48 13.34 4.67
CA HIS A 591 -24.07 12.88 6.00
C HIS A 591 -22.76 12.08 6.01
N GLN A 592 -22.55 11.22 5.01
CA GLN A 592 -21.36 10.36 4.92
C GLN A 592 -20.14 11.11 4.37
N GLY A 593 -20.36 12.01 3.40
CA GLY A 593 -19.32 12.79 2.75
C GLY A 593 -18.77 13.90 3.63
N ILE A 594 -19.55 14.39 4.60
CA ILE A 594 -19.17 15.54 5.44
C ILE A 594 -17.86 15.32 6.18
N ILE A 595 -17.63 14.11 6.70
CA ILE A 595 -16.45 13.79 7.51
C ILE A 595 -15.16 13.77 6.68
N ARG A 596 -15.27 13.73 5.35
CA ARG A 596 -14.16 13.78 4.40
C ARG A 596 -14.07 15.11 3.65
N HIS A 597 -14.95 16.06 3.96
CA HIS A 597 -15.11 17.29 3.19
C HIS A 597 -14.02 18.32 3.53
N ALA A 598 -13.37 18.89 2.51
CA ALA A 598 -12.25 19.82 2.71
C ALA A 598 -12.63 21.07 3.54
N ALA A 599 -13.85 21.58 3.36
CA ALA A 599 -14.34 22.72 4.13
C ALA A 599 -14.58 22.39 5.62
N LEU A 600 -14.88 21.13 5.97
CA LEU A 600 -14.91 20.69 7.37
C LEU A 600 -13.51 20.82 7.98
N PHE A 601 -12.48 20.33 7.28
CA PHE A 601 -11.10 20.37 7.79
C PHE A 601 -10.61 21.79 8.02
N ALA A 602 -10.87 22.68 7.06
CA ALA A 602 -10.54 24.09 7.16
C ALA A 602 -11.29 24.76 8.32
N GLY A 603 -12.59 24.46 8.47
CA GLY A 603 -13.42 24.99 9.55
C GLY A 603 -12.96 24.53 10.94
N VAL A 604 -12.72 23.23 11.12
CA VAL A 604 -12.22 22.66 12.38
C VAL A 604 -10.86 23.27 12.75
N ARG A 605 -9.93 23.35 11.79
CA ARG A 605 -8.63 24.00 12.00
C ARG A 605 -8.76 25.45 12.45
N SER A 606 -9.62 26.23 11.78
CA SER A 606 -9.83 27.63 12.10
C SER A 606 -10.45 27.82 13.49
N ALA A 607 -11.43 26.99 13.85
CA ALA A 607 -12.09 27.05 15.14
C ALA A 607 -11.12 26.70 16.29
N LEU A 608 -10.33 25.64 16.12
CA LEU A 608 -9.30 25.23 17.08
C LEU A 608 -8.26 26.33 17.33
N ALA A 609 -7.79 27.00 16.27
CA ALA A 609 -6.83 28.10 16.39
C ALA A 609 -7.43 29.34 17.08
N ALA A 610 -8.70 29.64 16.83
CA ALA A 610 -9.40 30.77 17.46
C ALA A 610 -9.57 30.58 18.97
N THR A 611 -9.89 29.35 19.40
CA THR A 611 -9.95 28.99 20.82
C THR A 611 -8.61 29.21 21.52
N GLU A 612 -7.51 28.74 20.92
CA GLU A 612 -6.16 28.89 21.51
C GLU A 612 -5.74 30.35 21.62
N ALA A 613 -6.08 31.19 20.63
CA ALA A 613 -5.83 32.62 20.68
C ALA A 613 -6.64 33.34 21.78
N SER A 614 -7.90 32.91 22.01
CA SER A 614 -8.75 33.47 23.07
C SER A 614 -8.21 33.14 24.47
N VAL A 615 -7.74 31.91 24.68
CA VAL A 615 -7.11 31.49 25.94
C VAL A 615 -5.80 32.26 26.19
N ALA A 616 -4.99 32.46 25.15
CA ALA A 616 -3.76 33.26 25.25
C ALA A 616 -4.04 34.73 25.57
N ALA A 617 -5.10 35.32 25.00
CA ALA A 617 -5.49 36.71 25.26
C ALA A 617 -6.16 36.93 26.64
N GLY A 618 -6.83 35.92 27.18
CA GLY A 618 -7.43 35.97 28.53
C GLY A 618 -6.40 35.87 29.67
N ALA A 619 -5.21 35.33 29.40
CA ALA A 619 -4.12 35.19 30.37
C ALA A 619 -3.38 36.51 30.69
N ASP A 620 -3.63 37.59 29.94
CA ASP A 620 -3.07 38.94 30.21
C ASP A 620 -3.81 39.70 31.34
N GLY A 621 -4.88 39.12 31.90
CA GLY A 621 -5.71 39.74 32.95
C GLY A 621 -5.44 39.29 34.40
N GLY A 622 -4.52 38.36 34.64
CA GLY A 622 -4.22 37.87 35.98
C GLY A 622 -3.01 36.94 35.99
N GLU A 623 -1.91 37.43 36.55
CA GLU A 623 -0.65 36.74 36.85
C GLU A 623 -0.23 35.66 35.83
N THR A 624 0.60 36.10 34.88
CA THR A 624 1.31 35.25 33.93
C THR A 624 1.88 33.98 34.56
N TRP A 625 1.53 32.83 33.96
CA TRP A 625 2.05 31.47 34.17
C TRP A 625 3.59 31.30 34.03
N ALA A 626 4.36 32.38 33.94
CA ALA A 626 5.81 32.37 33.83
C ALA A 626 6.53 32.34 35.21
N ALA A 627 5.85 32.65 36.32
CA ALA A 627 6.51 32.77 37.64
C ALA A 627 6.71 31.43 38.39
N ALA A 628 5.98 30.36 38.05
CA ALA A 628 6.05 29.09 38.78
C ALA A 628 7.16 28.13 38.32
N ARG A 629 8.04 28.54 37.38
CA ARG A 629 9.03 27.65 36.76
C ARG A 629 10.44 27.68 37.36
N LEU A 630 10.65 28.38 38.47
CA LEU A 630 11.99 28.56 39.05
C LEU A 630 12.22 27.98 40.45
N GLU A 631 11.28 27.23 41.03
CA GLU A 631 11.50 26.68 42.39
C GLU A 631 11.49 25.16 42.58
N MET A 632 11.30 24.33 41.56
CA MET A 632 11.53 22.87 41.69
C MET A 632 11.98 22.19 40.40
N ALA A 633 13.20 22.49 39.96
CA ALA A 633 14.00 21.57 39.14
C ALA A 633 15.49 21.72 39.48
#